data_AF-A0A508A383-F1
#
_entry.id   AF-A0A508A383-F1
#
_cell.length_a   1.000
_cell.length_b   1.000
_cell.length_c   1.000
_cell.angle_alpha   90.00
_cell.angle_beta   90.00
_cell.angle_gamma   90.00
#
_symmetry.space_group_name_H-M   'P 1'
#
loop_
_entity.id
_entity.type
_entity.pdbx_description
1 polymer ?
#
loop_
_entity_poly.entity_id
_entity_poly.type
_entity_poly.pdbx_seq_one_letter_code
_entity_poly.pdbx_strand_id
1 'polypeptide(L)'
;MVRVLVDAGLIIALCAVTERCCGILFAVGVVVLLIAVMTAMMAITGATLGGLVTGVRLRKVTDPNGPPGRSAVIYVAFLCFSLVATAGVAPLVLWILSLWRAEQRTWFDRLAGTVLLSARPTSVWTCSLVVEGSVIPVLGPIILGRRPAPIESHPDAQLVAVLRSEDSVSKTHALFVPASDGVLVTDLGSTNGTHIEDEEGVHRLSPGRPEYVHRGRQAYLGDGVCIVR
;
A
#
# COMPACT_ATOMS: atom_id res chain seq x y z
N MET A 1 14.03 -7.24 -4.14
CA MET A 1 15.42 -7.70 -4.31
C MET A 1 16.10 -8.06 -2.99
N VAL A 2 16.24 -7.12 -2.05
CA VAL A 2 16.97 -7.33 -0.76
C VAL A 2 16.52 -8.56 0.02
N ARG A 3 15.21 -8.83 0.12
CA ARG A 3 14.69 -10.01 0.80
C ARG A 3 15.27 -11.33 0.29
N VAL A 4 15.26 -11.53 -1.02
CA VAL A 4 15.70 -12.80 -1.64
C VAL A 4 17.19 -13.01 -1.41
N LEU A 5 17.98 -11.93 -1.44
CA LEU A 5 19.41 -11.98 -1.15
C LEU A 5 19.70 -12.36 0.31
N VAL A 6 18.91 -11.82 1.26
CA VAL A 6 19.04 -12.18 2.69
C VAL A 6 18.71 -13.65 2.91
N ASP A 7 17.59 -14.13 2.36
CA ASP A 7 17.14 -15.52 2.50
C ASP A 7 18.14 -16.50 1.82
N ALA A 8 18.59 -16.19 0.60
CA ALA A 8 19.57 -17.02 -0.11
C ALA A 8 20.96 -17.00 0.55
N GLY A 9 21.40 -15.82 1.03
CA GLY A 9 22.67 -15.68 1.74
C GLY A 9 22.71 -16.50 3.03
N LEU A 10 21.61 -16.52 3.79
CA LEU A 10 21.48 -17.36 4.98
C LEU A 10 21.58 -18.86 4.64
N ILE A 11 20.88 -19.31 3.61
CA ILE A 11 20.90 -20.71 3.17
C ILE A 11 22.32 -21.12 2.72
N ILE A 12 22.98 -20.29 1.92
CA ILE A 12 24.34 -20.55 1.41
C ILE A 12 25.34 -20.59 2.57
N ALA A 13 25.27 -19.62 3.49
CA ALA A 13 26.16 -19.56 4.65
C ALA A 13 25.99 -20.79 5.55
N LEU A 14 24.74 -21.19 5.83
CA LEU A 14 24.47 -22.36 6.65
C LEU A 14 24.94 -23.65 5.98
N CYS A 15 24.72 -23.79 4.67
CA CYS A 15 25.20 -24.92 3.90
C CYS A 15 26.75 -25.01 3.95
N ALA A 16 27.45 -23.91 3.66
CA ALA A 16 28.91 -23.87 3.63
C ALA A 16 29.55 -24.18 5.01
N VAL A 17 28.94 -23.71 6.10
CA VAL A 17 29.40 -23.98 7.46
C VAL A 17 29.17 -25.45 7.84
N THR A 18 27.95 -25.96 7.59
CA THR A 18 27.60 -27.34 7.96
C THR A 18 28.33 -28.39 7.13
N GLU A 19 28.60 -28.11 5.86
CA GLU A 19 29.41 -28.97 5.00
C GLU A 19 30.84 -29.10 5.54
N ARG A 20 31.46 -27.99 5.95
CA ARG A 20 32.80 -27.99 6.55
C ARG A 20 32.87 -28.73 7.88
N CYS A 21 31.82 -28.67 8.69
CA CYS A 21 31.84 -29.24 10.03
C CYS A 21 31.42 -30.71 10.09
N CYS A 22 30.40 -31.12 9.30
CA CYS A 22 29.68 -32.38 9.52
C CYS A 22 29.42 -33.17 8.22
N GLY A 23 29.91 -32.70 7.07
CA GLY A 23 29.75 -33.35 5.79
C GLY A 23 28.44 -33.06 5.07
N ILE A 24 28.36 -33.46 3.80
CA ILE A 24 27.34 -32.98 2.85
C ILE A 24 25.91 -33.46 3.17
N LEU A 25 25.75 -34.70 3.66
CA LEU A 25 24.42 -35.24 3.99
C LEU A 25 23.78 -34.51 5.17
N PHE A 26 24.60 -34.14 6.17
CA PHE A 26 24.14 -33.36 7.31
C PHE A 26 23.78 -31.92 6.87
N ALA A 27 24.60 -31.32 6.02
CA ALA A 27 24.34 -29.99 5.46
C ALA A 27 23.00 -29.95 4.68
N VAL A 28 22.73 -30.96 3.85
CA VAL A 28 21.45 -31.09 3.13
C VAL A 28 20.28 -31.19 4.12
N GLY A 29 20.38 -32.01 5.16
CA GLY A 29 19.34 -32.14 6.18
C GLY A 29 19.03 -30.82 6.89
N VAL A 30 20.07 -30.06 7.24
CA VAL A 30 19.93 -28.74 7.89
C VAL A 30 19.28 -27.72 6.94
N VAL A 31 19.65 -27.70 5.66
CA VAL A 31 19.04 -26.82 4.66
C VAL A 31 17.56 -27.14 4.45
N VAL A 32 17.20 -28.43 4.35
CA VAL A 32 15.79 -28.87 4.24
C VAL A 32 14.99 -28.45 5.47
N LEU A 33 15.56 -28.62 6.67
CA LEU A 33 14.92 -28.18 7.91
C LEU A 33 14.72 -26.66 7.94
N LEU A 34 15.72 -25.87 7.53
CA LEU A 34 15.63 -24.41 7.45
C LEU A 34 14.51 -23.98 6.48
N ILE A 35 14.43 -24.60 5.30
CA ILE A 35 13.37 -24.34 4.32
C ILE A 35 11.99 -24.67 4.91
N ALA A 36 11.85 -25.79 5.62
CA ALA A 36 10.61 -26.16 6.28
C ALA A 36 10.19 -25.13 7.35
N VAL A 37 11.13 -24.67 8.19
CA VAL A 37 10.89 -23.63 9.20
C VAL A 37 10.49 -22.31 8.55
N MET A 38 11.21 -21.87 7.51
CA MET A 38 10.87 -20.65 6.77
C MET A 38 9.50 -20.74 6.09
N THR A 39 9.13 -21.92 5.58
CA THR A 39 7.81 -22.16 4.99
C THR A 39 6.71 -22.08 6.04
N ALA A 40 6.91 -22.67 7.21
CA ALA A 40 5.96 -22.59 8.32
C ALA A 40 5.81 -21.14 8.81
N MET A 41 6.92 -20.43 8.97
CA MET A 41 6.92 -19.01 9.32
C MET A 41 6.16 -18.18 8.28
N MET A 42 6.39 -18.41 6.99
CA MET A 42 5.68 -17.73 5.91
C MET A 42 4.19 -18.09 5.88
N ALA A 43 3.82 -19.34 6.14
CA ALA A 43 2.42 -19.79 6.15
C ALA A 43 1.62 -19.16 7.31
N ILE A 44 2.23 -19.00 8.49
CA ILE A 44 1.59 -18.46 9.70
C ILE A 44 1.61 -16.92 9.72
N THR A 45 2.75 -16.31 9.39
CA THR A 45 2.97 -14.86 9.58
C THR A 45 2.91 -14.06 8.29
N GLY A 46 3.02 -14.72 7.14
CA GLY A 46 3.20 -14.08 5.84
C GLY A 46 4.63 -13.56 5.59
N ALA A 47 5.56 -13.68 6.54
CA ALA A 47 6.92 -13.18 6.38
C ALA A 47 7.95 -14.31 6.30
N THR A 48 8.97 -14.14 5.46
CA THR A 48 10.25 -14.87 5.55
C THR A 48 11.23 -14.05 6.39
N LEU A 49 12.40 -14.61 6.72
CA LEU A 49 13.44 -13.88 7.47
C LEU A 49 13.88 -12.59 6.76
N GLY A 50 14.16 -12.64 5.46
CA GLY A 50 14.40 -11.45 4.64
C GLY A 50 13.16 -10.58 4.46
N GLY A 51 11.96 -11.15 4.55
CA GLY A 51 10.69 -10.43 4.55
C GLY A 51 10.54 -9.55 5.79
N LEU A 52 11.00 -10.02 6.96
CA LEU A 52 11.05 -9.24 8.19
C LEU A 52 12.02 -8.06 8.08
N VAL A 53 13.21 -8.28 7.49
CA VAL A 53 14.22 -7.21 7.30
C VAL A 53 13.72 -6.12 6.34
N THR A 54 12.99 -6.51 5.30
CA THR A 54 12.50 -5.58 4.27
C THR A 54 11.09 -5.04 4.53
N GLY A 55 10.41 -5.56 5.55
CA GLY A 55 9.00 -5.28 5.79
C GLY A 55 8.08 -5.81 4.70
N VAL A 56 8.45 -6.82 3.91
CA VAL A 56 7.60 -7.39 2.85
C VAL A 56 6.87 -8.62 3.37
N ARG A 57 5.54 -8.67 3.18
CA ARG A 57 4.69 -9.80 3.58
C ARG A 57 3.93 -10.38 2.40
N LEU A 58 3.86 -11.70 2.36
CA LEU A 58 3.04 -12.49 1.45
C LEU A 58 1.61 -12.53 2.01
N ARG A 59 0.63 -12.14 1.20
CA ARG A 59 -0.80 -12.20 1.53
C ARG A 59 -1.58 -12.91 0.42
N LYS A 60 -2.74 -13.46 0.78
CA LYS A 60 -3.64 -14.12 -0.17
C LYS A 60 -4.43 -13.06 -0.94
N VAL A 61 -4.64 -13.26 -2.24
CA VAL A 61 -5.43 -12.33 -3.06
C VAL A 61 -6.88 -12.22 -2.56
N THR A 62 -7.48 -13.33 -2.17
CA THR A 62 -8.90 -13.43 -1.76
C THR A 62 -9.15 -12.88 -0.35
N ASP A 63 -8.13 -12.89 0.51
CA ASP A 63 -8.22 -12.40 1.89
C ASP A 63 -6.89 -11.72 2.27
N PRO A 64 -6.80 -10.40 2.09
CA PRO A 64 -5.57 -9.64 2.35
C PRO A 64 -5.16 -9.60 3.84
N ASN A 65 -6.10 -9.81 4.76
CA ASN A 65 -5.88 -9.70 6.20
C ASN A 65 -5.51 -11.05 6.83
N GLY A 66 -5.94 -12.16 6.23
CA GLY A 66 -5.60 -13.51 6.63
C GLY A 66 -4.16 -13.92 6.36
N PRO A 67 -3.61 -14.88 7.13
CA PRO A 67 -2.32 -15.50 6.81
C PRO A 67 -2.41 -16.29 5.48
N PRO A 68 -1.32 -16.38 4.70
CA PRO A 68 -1.36 -17.02 3.38
C PRO A 68 -1.64 -18.54 3.46
N GLY A 69 -1.30 -19.19 4.58
CA GLY A 69 -1.63 -20.59 4.83
C GLY A 69 -1.10 -21.53 3.74
N ARG A 70 -1.98 -22.36 3.16
CA ARG A 70 -1.62 -23.38 2.15
C ARG A 70 -0.99 -22.81 0.88
N SER A 71 -1.31 -21.55 0.54
CA SER A 71 -0.75 -20.89 -0.64
C SER A 71 0.77 -20.69 -0.53
N ALA A 72 1.27 -20.43 0.67
CA ALA A 72 2.71 -20.34 0.95
C ALA A 72 3.41 -21.68 0.75
N VAL A 73 2.76 -22.79 1.13
CA VAL A 73 3.30 -24.15 0.95
C VAL A 73 3.38 -24.51 -0.53
N ILE A 74 2.33 -24.23 -1.31
CA ILE A 74 2.32 -24.48 -2.77
C ILE A 74 3.43 -23.68 -3.44
N TYR A 75 3.63 -22.42 -3.02
CA TYR A 75 4.67 -21.55 -3.53
C TYR A 75 6.08 -22.14 -3.30
N VAL A 76 6.39 -22.57 -2.07
CA VAL A 76 7.71 -23.16 -1.77
C VAL A 76 7.89 -24.52 -2.44
N ALA A 77 6.86 -25.37 -2.44
CA ALA A 77 6.93 -26.70 -3.05
C ALA A 77 7.26 -26.61 -4.54
N PHE A 78 6.62 -25.68 -5.26
CA PHE A 78 6.92 -25.45 -6.68
C PHE A 78 8.36 -24.94 -6.89
N LEU A 79 8.84 -24.01 -6.06
CA LEU A 79 10.21 -23.51 -6.15
C LEU A 79 11.23 -24.61 -5.90
N CYS A 80 11.03 -25.45 -4.88
CA CYS A 80 11.89 -26.59 -4.60
C CYS A 80 11.86 -27.62 -5.74
N PHE A 81 10.68 -27.94 -6.26
CA PHE A 81 10.54 -28.86 -7.39
C PHE A 81 11.26 -28.32 -8.63
N SER A 82 11.07 -27.03 -8.92
CA SER A 82 11.74 -26.34 -10.03
C SER A 82 13.26 -26.30 -9.86
N LEU A 83 13.75 -26.05 -8.64
CA LEU A 83 15.18 -26.08 -8.31
C LEU A 83 15.79 -27.45 -8.63
N VAL A 84 15.16 -28.53 -8.16
CA VAL A 84 15.64 -29.90 -8.39
C VAL A 84 15.55 -30.27 -9.87
N ALA A 85 14.41 -30.02 -10.51
CA ALA A 85 14.16 -30.40 -11.90
C ALA A 85 15.05 -29.66 -12.91
N THR A 86 15.52 -28.46 -12.57
CA THR A 86 16.30 -27.60 -13.48
C THR A 86 17.72 -27.34 -13.02
N ALA A 87 18.19 -28.05 -11.99
CA ALA A 87 19.47 -27.77 -11.32
C ALA A 87 19.65 -26.27 -10.96
N GLY A 88 18.54 -25.61 -10.61
CA GLY A 88 18.49 -24.20 -10.23
C GLY A 88 18.37 -23.17 -11.36
N VAL A 89 18.34 -23.58 -12.62
CA VAL A 89 18.21 -22.64 -13.76
C VAL A 89 16.86 -21.91 -13.73
N ALA A 90 15.75 -22.62 -13.54
CA ALA A 90 14.42 -21.99 -13.55
C ALA A 90 14.19 -20.96 -12.43
N PRO A 91 14.50 -21.23 -11.15
CA PRO A 91 14.35 -20.21 -10.11
C PRO A 91 15.29 -19.00 -10.33
N LEU A 92 16.48 -19.22 -10.91
CA LEU A 92 17.37 -18.12 -11.29
C LEU A 92 16.75 -17.26 -12.40
N VAL A 93 16.20 -17.89 -13.45
CA VAL A 93 15.51 -17.17 -14.54
C VAL A 93 14.29 -16.43 -14.01
N LEU A 94 13.48 -17.04 -13.12
CA LEU A 94 12.34 -16.37 -12.48
C LEU A 94 12.78 -15.16 -11.66
N TRP A 95 13.89 -15.29 -10.92
CA TRP A 95 14.45 -14.18 -10.16
C TRP A 95 14.93 -13.04 -11.08
N ILE A 96 15.68 -13.36 -12.15
CA ILE A 96 16.14 -12.39 -13.15
C ILE A 96 14.94 -11.70 -13.80
N LEU A 97 13.95 -12.45 -14.29
CA LEU A 97 12.75 -11.88 -14.90
C LEU A 97 11.97 -10.96 -13.95
N SER A 98 12.01 -11.22 -12.64
CA SER A 98 11.42 -10.34 -11.63
C SER A 98 12.13 -8.99 -11.51
N LEU A 99 13.44 -8.93 -11.79
CA LEU A 99 14.19 -7.66 -11.82
C LEU A 99 13.73 -6.76 -12.97
N TRP A 100 13.36 -7.35 -14.10
CA TRP A 100 12.90 -6.63 -15.28
C TRP A 100 11.40 -6.27 -15.22
N ARG A 101 10.61 -6.98 -14.42
CA ARG A 101 9.14 -6.82 -14.31
C ARG A 101 8.72 -6.35 -12.91
N ALA A 102 9.37 -5.31 -12.39
CA ALA A 102 9.18 -4.84 -11.01
C ALA A 102 7.72 -4.54 -10.61
N GLU A 103 6.83 -4.30 -11.57
CA GLU A 103 5.42 -3.94 -11.32
C GLU A 103 4.39 -5.03 -11.69
N GLN A 104 4.80 -6.13 -12.34
CA GLN A 104 3.85 -7.12 -12.89
C GLN A 104 3.90 -8.43 -12.10
N ARG A 105 2.73 -8.90 -11.64
CA ARG A 105 2.57 -10.23 -11.03
C ARG A 105 3.03 -11.31 -12.02
N THR A 106 3.98 -12.16 -11.62
CA THR A 106 4.40 -13.28 -12.47
C THR A 106 3.26 -14.28 -12.63
N TRP A 107 3.26 -15.05 -13.71
CA TRP A 107 2.26 -16.11 -13.92
C TRP A 107 2.25 -17.14 -12.77
N PHE A 108 3.39 -17.31 -12.10
CA PHE A 108 3.53 -18.17 -10.93
C PHE A 108 2.87 -17.58 -9.66
N ASP A 109 3.02 -16.27 -9.42
CA ASP A 109 2.31 -15.60 -8.30
C ASP A 109 0.78 -15.74 -8.44
N ARG A 110 0.29 -15.74 -9.69
CA ARG A 110 -1.13 -15.99 -10.00
C ARG A 110 -1.54 -17.44 -9.69
N LEU A 111 -0.69 -18.42 -9.99
CA LEU A 111 -0.94 -19.84 -9.72
C LEU A 111 -0.97 -20.14 -8.21
N ALA A 112 -0.11 -19.47 -7.43
CA ALA A 112 -0.11 -19.58 -5.98
C ALA A 112 -1.26 -18.80 -5.30
N GLY A 113 -1.91 -17.87 -6.01
CA GLY A 113 -2.96 -17.02 -5.45
C GLY A 113 -2.44 -16.04 -4.39
N THR A 114 -1.16 -15.67 -4.47
CA THR A 114 -0.48 -14.81 -3.49
C THR A 114 -0.03 -13.49 -4.11
N VAL A 115 0.06 -12.46 -3.27
CA VAL A 115 0.59 -11.15 -3.64
C VAL A 115 1.62 -10.76 -2.61
N LEU A 116 2.74 -10.26 -3.10
CA LEU A 116 3.76 -9.62 -2.28
C LEU A 116 3.33 -8.18 -2.05
N LEU A 117 2.93 -7.88 -0.81
CA LEU A 117 2.66 -6.52 -0.39
C LEU A 117 3.84 -6.04 0.45
N SER A 118 4.45 -4.93 0.04
CA SER A 118 5.41 -4.24 0.90
C SER A 118 4.62 -3.64 2.05
N ALA A 119 4.87 -4.06 3.28
CA ALA A 119 4.26 -3.50 4.49
C ALA A 119 4.90 -2.16 4.89
N ARG A 120 5.64 -1.50 3.96
CA ARG A 120 5.84 -0.06 4.11
C ARG A 120 4.43 0.50 4.12
N PRO A 121 3.99 1.18 5.19
CA PRO A 121 2.69 1.82 5.20
C PRO A 121 2.79 3.02 4.25
N THR A 122 2.80 2.75 2.95
CA THR A 122 2.26 3.67 1.97
C THR A 122 0.78 3.36 1.88
N SER A 123 0.06 3.57 2.99
CA SER A 123 -1.20 4.29 2.89
C SER A 123 -0.84 5.74 2.58
N VAL A 124 -0.18 5.96 1.44
CA VAL A 124 -0.33 7.22 0.76
C VAL A 124 -1.73 7.08 0.23
N TRP A 125 -2.68 7.68 0.96
CA TRP A 125 -4.04 7.83 0.50
C TRP A 125 -3.93 8.42 -0.90
N THR A 126 -4.13 7.60 -1.94
CA THR A 126 -3.93 8.01 -3.34
C THR A 126 -5.14 8.81 -3.81
N CYS A 127 -5.66 9.68 -2.94
CA CYS A 127 -6.65 10.67 -3.30
C CYS A 127 -5.89 11.95 -3.64
N SER A 128 -6.33 12.59 -4.70
CA SER A 128 -5.89 13.89 -5.16
C SER A 128 -7.11 14.77 -5.28
N LEU A 129 -7.00 16.02 -4.87
CA LEU A 129 -8.03 17.02 -5.11
C LEU A 129 -7.70 17.73 -6.40
N VAL A 130 -8.67 17.82 -7.30
CA VAL A 130 -8.56 18.68 -8.47
C VAL A 130 -9.35 19.94 -8.19
N VAL A 131 -8.62 21.04 -8.00
CA VAL A 131 -9.15 22.36 -7.69
C VAL A 131 -8.69 23.31 -8.79
N GLU A 132 -9.63 23.88 -9.55
CA GLU A 132 -9.35 24.81 -10.65
C GLU A 132 -8.37 24.27 -11.72
N GLY A 133 -8.32 22.95 -11.89
CA GLY A 133 -7.42 22.27 -12.81
C GLY A 133 -6.04 21.93 -12.22
N SER A 134 -5.74 22.37 -11.01
CA SER A 134 -4.54 21.96 -10.26
C SER A 134 -4.80 20.65 -9.53
N VAL A 135 -3.90 19.68 -9.67
CA VAL A 135 -3.97 18.38 -8.99
C VAL A 135 -3.13 18.45 -7.72
N ILE A 136 -3.77 18.23 -6.57
CA ILE A 136 -3.16 18.38 -5.25
C ILE A 136 -3.22 17.02 -4.54
N PRO A 137 -2.07 16.39 -4.22
CA PRO A 137 -2.07 15.10 -3.53
C PRO A 137 -2.54 15.25 -2.08
N VAL A 138 -3.47 14.40 -1.63
CA VAL A 138 -3.98 14.40 -0.25
C VAL A 138 -3.10 13.52 0.64
N LEU A 139 -1.94 14.07 1.02
CA LEU A 139 -0.99 13.37 1.90
C LEU A 139 -1.31 13.54 3.40
N GLY A 140 -2.12 14.53 3.73
CA GLY A 140 -2.52 14.93 5.07
C GLY A 140 -3.72 15.88 5.02
N PRO A 141 -4.11 16.49 6.15
CA PRO A 141 -5.19 17.47 6.19
C PRO A 141 -4.91 18.66 5.25
N ILE A 142 -5.90 19.06 4.47
CA ILE A 142 -5.84 20.20 3.54
C ILE A 142 -6.94 21.18 3.90
N ILE A 143 -6.61 22.46 4.00
CA ILE A 143 -7.58 23.54 4.19
C ILE A 143 -7.70 24.31 2.88
N LEU A 144 -8.93 24.34 2.35
CA LEU A 144 -9.28 25.07 1.15
C LEU A 144 -10.00 26.37 1.50
N GLY A 145 -9.67 27.44 0.79
CA GLY A 145 -10.35 28.74 0.89
C GLY A 145 -9.68 29.79 0.02
N ARG A 146 -10.20 31.02 -0.02
CA ARG A 146 -9.56 32.09 -0.82
C ARG A 146 -8.26 32.62 -0.20
N ARG A 147 -8.19 32.58 1.14
CA ARG A 147 -7.03 33.01 1.95
C ARG A 147 -6.99 32.12 3.19
N PRO A 148 -6.66 30.83 3.01
CA PRO A 148 -6.70 29.85 4.08
C PRO A 148 -5.71 30.25 5.17
N ALA A 149 -6.14 30.09 6.41
CA ALA A 149 -5.31 30.26 7.60
C ALA A 149 -5.22 28.93 8.36
N PRO A 150 -4.12 28.67 9.09
CA PRO A 150 -4.03 27.52 9.99
C PRO A 150 -5.18 27.53 11.00
N ILE A 151 -5.71 26.35 11.33
CA ILE A 151 -6.73 26.16 12.37
C ILE A 151 -6.14 25.36 13.52
N GLU A 152 -6.59 25.62 14.75
CA GLU A 152 -6.06 24.95 15.95
C GLU A 152 -6.22 23.44 15.93
N SER A 153 -7.30 22.93 15.33
CA SER A 153 -7.54 21.48 15.25
C SER A 153 -6.55 20.75 14.34
N HIS A 154 -5.98 21.46 13.35
CA HIS A 154 -5.06 20.90 12.35
C HIS A 154 -4.00 21.95 11.98
N PRO A 155 -3.00 22.19 12.85
CA PRO A 155 -1.99 23.23 12.64
C PRO A 155 -1.06 22.91 11.47
N ASP A 156 -0.84 21.62 11.19
CA ASP A 156 0.03 21.12 10.12
C ASP A 156 -0.71 20.95 8.78
N ALA A 157 -1.94 21.45 8.66
CA ALA A 157 -2.72 21.30 7.44
C ALA A 157 -2.09 22.08 6.27
N GLN A 158 -2.06 21.46 5.11
CA GLN A 158 -1.65 22.14 3.89
C GLN A 158 -2.71 23.18 3.50
N LEU A 159 -2.29 24.43 3.34
CA LEU A 159 -3.16 25.53 2.97
C LEU A 159 -3.20 25.67 1.45
N VAL A 160 -4.39 25.59 0.86
CA VAL A 160 -4.60 25.69 -0.58
C VAL A 160 -5.56 26.84 -0.89
N ALA A 161 -5.06 27.81 -1.67
CA ALA A 161 -5.85 28.94 -2.13
C ALA A 161 -6.69 28.58 -3.37
N VAL A 162 -7.96 28.98 -3.36
CA VAL A 162 -8.89 28.88 -4.50
C VAL A 162 -9.03 30.27 -5.11
N LEU A 163 -8.59 30.47 -6.37
CA LEU A 163 -8.31 31.81 -6.93
C LEU A 163 -9.37 32.29 -7.94
N ARG A 164 -10.06 31.39 -8.67
CA ARG A 164 -11.09 31.75 -9.65
C ARG A 164 -12.46 32.00 -9.00
N SER A 165 -12.74 31.37 -7.87
CA SER A 165 -14.01 31.52 -7.14
C SER A 165 -13.86 32.29 -5.82
N GLU A 166 -12.90 33.22 -5.72
CA GLU A 166 -12.61 33.93 -4.46
C GLU A 166 -13.81 34.68 -3.86
N ASP A 167 -14.69 35.22 -4.71
CA ASP A 167 -15.85 35.99 -4.26
C ASP A 167 -16.88 35.12 -3.54
N SER A 168 -17.01 33.84 -3.94
CA SER A 168 -17.94 32.89 -3.33
C SER A 168 -17.30 31.94 -2.32
N VAL A 169 -15.96 31.90 -2.24
CA VAL A 169 -15.22 31.06 -1.30
C VAL A 169 -14.74 31.90 -0.10
N SER A 170 -15.15 31.51 1.11
CA SER A 170 -14.66 32.10 2.37
C SER A 170 -13.13 31.97 2.55
N LYS A 171 -12.53 32.81 3.41
CA LYS A 171 -11.08 32.81 3.68
C LYS A 171 -10.56 31.41 4.01
N THR A 172 -11.17 30.79 5.02
CA THR A 172 -10.96 29.41 5.44
C THR A 172 -12.32 28.72 5.29
N HIS A 173 -12.51 27.95 4.23
CA HIS A 173 -13.83 27.50 3.81
C HIS A 173 -14.13 26.08 4.29
N ALA A 174 -13.27 25.12 3.94
CA ALA A 174 -13.48 23.71 4.27
C ALA A 174 -12.15 23.00 4.54
N LEU A 175 -12.22 22.00 5.42
CA LEU A 175 -11.14 21.09 5.76
C LEU A 175 -11.38 19.75 5.05
N PHE A 176 -10.32 19.21 4.45
CA PHE A 176 -10.29 17.92 3.79
C PHE A 176 -9.28 17.02 4.50
N VAL A 177 -9.75 15.93 5.10
CA VAL A 177 -8.89 14.97 5.80
C VAL A 177 -8.85 13.66 5.00
N PRO A 178 -7.68 13.07 4.74
CA PRO A 178 -7.58 11.82 4.00
C PRO A 178 -8.34 10.67 4.69
N ALA A 179 -9.04 9.86 3.90
CA ALA A 179 -9.76 8.67 4.35
C ALA A 179 -9.64 7.52 3.34
N SER A 180 -10.12 6.31 3.68
CA SER A 180 -9.73 5.04 3.02
C SER A 180 -9.97 4.94 1.53
N ASP A 181 -11.00 5.60 1.03
CA ASP A 181 -11.36 5.63 -0.39
C ASP A 181 -11.97 6.99 -0.76
N GLY A 182 -11.32 8.07 -0.31
CA GLY A 182 -11.85 9.42 -0.45
C GLY A 182 -11.31 10.38 0.60
N VAL A 183 -12.15 11.33 0.99
CA VAL A 183 -11.81 12.39 1.95
C VAL A 183 -12.99 12.67 2.86
N LEU A 184 -12.70 12.98 4.12
CA LEU A 184 -13.66 13.59 5.03
C LEU A 184 -13.63 15.10 4.82
N VAL A 185 -14.77 15.67 4.47
CA VAL A 185 -14.94 17.10 4.24
C VAL A 185 -15.67 17.70 5.43
N THR A 186 -15.17 18.81 5.96
CA THR A 186 -15.81 19.57 7.03
C THR A 186 -15.91 21.02 6.63
N ASP A 187 -17.13 21.55 6.62
CA ASP A 187 -17.34 22.99 6.43
C ASP A 187 -16.88 23.75 7.68
N LEU A 188 -16.02 24.75 7.50
CA LEU A 188 -15.43 25.53 8.59
C LEU A 188 -16.25 26.79 8.92
N GLY A 189 -17.56 26.74 8.70
CA GLY A 189 -18.46 27.88 8.90
C GLY A 189 -18.43 28.85 7.72
N SER A 190 -18.47 28.31 6.50
CA SER A 190 -18.44 29.14 5.29
C SER A 190 -19.74 29.92 5.10
N THR A 191 -19.66 31.09 4.44
CA THR A 191 -20.83 31.96 4.22
C THR A 191 -21.80 31.35 3.21
N ASN A 192 -21.28 30.81 2.11
CA ASN A 192 -22.09 30.24 1.03
C ASN A 192 -22.36 28.74 1.22
N GLY A 193 -21.73 28.11 2.21
CA GLY A 193 -21.87 26.69 2.48
C GLY A 193 -20.97 25.82 1.60
N THR A 194 -20.67 24.65 2.14
CA THR A 194 -20.07 23.54 1.39
C THR A 194 -21.15 22.52 1.04
N HIS A 195 -21.18 22.06 -0.21
CA HIS A 195 -22.05 20.98 -0.67
C HIS A 195 -21.18 19.80 -1.11
N ILE A 196 -21.67 18.58 -0.94
CA ILE A 196 -20.98 17.37 -1.38
C ILE A 196 -21.89 16.54 -2.25
N GLU A 197 -21.30 15.74 -3.12
CA GLU A 197 -22.00 14.77 -3.96
C GLU A 197 -21.84 13.35 -3.39
N ASP A 198 -22.95 12.67 -3.15
CA ASP A 198 -23.02 11.29 -2.69
C ASP A 198 -23.94 10.41 -3.57
N GLU A 199 -24.38 9.26 -3.07
CA GLU A 199 -25.30 8.37 -3.79
C GLU A 199 -26.74 8.91 -3.91
N GLU A 200 -27.15 9.78 -2.98
CA GLU A 200 -28.49 10.37 -2.90
C GLU A 200 -28.58 11.68 -3.69
N GLY A 201 -27.45 12.35 -3.93
CA GLY A 201 -27.35 13.51 -4.81
C GLY A 201 -26.36 14.54 -4.28
N VAL A 202 -26.66 15.82 -4.50
CA VAL A 202 -25.89 16.92 -3.95
C VAL A 202 -26.65 17.52 -2.76
N HIS A 203 -26.04 17.50 -1.58
CA HIS A 203 -26.60 18.10 -0.38
C HIS A 203 -25.59 19.00 0.33
N ARG A 204 -26.11 19.87 1.20
CA ARG A 204 -25.31 20.82 1.96
C ARG A 204 -24.80 20.18 3.25
N LEU A 205 -23.52 20.40 3.54
CA LEU A 205 -22.90 19.99 4.80
C LEU A 205 -23.38 20.85 5.97
N SER A 206 -23.48 20.21 7.14
CA SER A 206 -23.63 20.93 8.41
C SER A 206 -22.26 21.47 8.86
N PRO A 207 -22.12 22.78 9.15
CA PRO A 207 -20.86 23.35 9.62
C PRO A 207 -20.28 22.62 10.83
N GLY A 208 -18.97 22.34 10.79
CA GLY A 208 -18.24 21.63 11.84
C GLY A 208 -18.47 20.12 11.89
N ARG A 209 -19.40 19.57 11.10
CA ARG A 209 -19.63 18.12 11.03
C ARG A 209 -18.85 17.52 9.85
N PRO A 210 -17.97 16.54 10.09
CA PRO A 210 -17.29 15.84 9.01
C PRO A 210 -18.25 14.88 8.30
N GLU A 211 -18.26 14.92 6.98
CA GLU A 211 -18.96 13.96 6.12
C GLU A 211 -18.01 13.38 5.08
N TYR A 212 -18.28 12.14 4.67
CA TYR A 212 -17.39 11.37 3.82
C TYR A 212 -17.73 11.59 2.34
N VAL A 213 -16.72 11.90 1.54
CA VAL A 213 -16.84 12.05 0.09
C VAL A 213 -15.98 10.99 -0.59
N HIS A 214 -16.65 10.11 -1.32
CA HIS A 214 -16.01 9.04 -2.07
C HIS A 214 -15.15 9.58 -3.22
N ARG A 215 -14.11 8.81 -3.56
CA ARG A 215 -13.35 9.03 -4.78
C ARG A 215 -14.27 9.03 -6.02
N GLY A 216 -14.00 9.95 -6.94
CA GLY A 216 -14.81 10.18 -8.14
C GLY A 216 -15.97 11.16 -7.95
N ARG A 217 -16.24 11.58 -6.71
CA ARG A 217 -17.29 12.56 -6.39
C ARG A 217 -16.73 13.97 -6.23
N GLN A 218 -17.65 14.92 -6.12
CA GLN A 218 -17.34 16.34 -6.09
C GLN A 218 -17.76 16.98 -4.77
N ALA A 219 -16.97 17.96 -4.33
CA ALA A 219 -17.32 18.90 -3.29
C ALA A 219 -17.37 20.31 -3.87
N TYR A 220 -18.40 21.06 -3.52
CA TYR A 220 -18.66 22.41 -3.98
C TYR A 220 -18.47 23.38 -2.81
N LEU A 221 -17.58 24.35 -2.98
CA LEU A 221 -17.28 25.39 -2.00
C LEU A 221 -17.79 26.72 -2.54
N GLY A 222 -19.00 27.14 -2.17
CA GLY A 222 -19.69 28.20 -2.92
C GLY A 222 -19.83 27.79 -4.39
N ASP A 223 -19.23 28.56 -5.31
CA ASP A 223 -19.20 28.22 -6.75
C ASP A 223 -17.93 27.48 -7.17
N GLY A 224 -16.98 27.26 -6.24
CA GLY A 224 -15.76 26.50 -6.48
C GLY A 224 -16.05 25.00 -6.53
N VAL A 225 -15.48 24.30 -7.52
CA VAL A 225 -15.61 22.84 -7.65
C VAL A 225 -14.29 22.16 -7.29
N CYS A 226 -14.37 21.17 -6.42
CA CYS A 226 -13.27 20.31 -6.01
C CYS A 226 -13.62 18.85 -6.31
N ILE A 227 -12.84 18.19 -7.16
CA ILE A 227 -13.06 16.78 -7.54
C ILE A 227 -12.11 15.89 -6.74
N VAL A 228 -12.63 14.83 -6.11
CA VAL A 228 -11.83 13.82 -5.41
C VAL A 228 -11.41 12.74 -6.41
N ARG A 229 -10.10 12.59 -6.69
CA ARG A 229 -9.55 11.72 -7.75
C ARG A 229 -8.52 10.73 -7.29
#